data_AF-A0A925X364-F1
#
_entry.id   AF-A0A925X364-F1
#
_cell.length_a   1.000
_cell.length_b   1.000
_cell.length_c   1.000
_cell.angle_alpha   90.00
_cell.angle_beta   90.00
_cell.angle_gamma   90.00
#
_symmetry.space_group_name_H-M   'P 1'
#
loop_
_entity.id
_entity.type
_entity.pdbx_description
1 polymer ?
#
loop_
_entity_poly.entity_id
_entity_poly.type
_entity_poly.pdbx_seq_one_letter_code
_entity_poly.pdbx_strand_id
1 'polypeptide(L)'
;MARLFKKWTKPLILRELKRLHKSEADLSYTALARRKQPLLSAAAYHFGSYRTAIERAGIEYTGVLRRPRWTRQTIIKLIKQAKRRGDDLHWSAVTKRNDELSRAAFASLQPRLFGKWVRALHAAGLDADDVSMYRTWDRNTVLFQLRQRHSDGDTLNSGDVQREEPALHAAAVRHFHVYDRALRAARINPAEVRRRRTWDRSSVVKALRSLERREGSLTDGIVRRNDAALHGASIRLFGSFTRARSAAGID
;
A
#
# COMPACT_ATOMS: atom_id res chain seq x y z
N MET A 1 46.05 10.34 50.38
CA MET A 1 44.77 9.69 50.73
C MET A 1 44.64 8.38 49.96
N ALA A 2 44.58 7.25 50.66
CA ALA A 2 44.48 5.93 50.05
C ALA A 2 43.14 5.76 49.30
N ARG A 3 43.20 5.44 48.01
CA ARG A 3 42.04 4.97 47.24
C ARG A 3 41.61 3.62 47.83
N LEU A 4 40.56 3.61 48.65
CA LEU A 4 39.91 2.39 49.11
C LEU A 4 39.44 1.59 47.88
N PHE A 5 40.13 0.50 47.55
CA PHE A 5 39.71 -0.44 46.52
C PHE A 5 38.46 -1.16 47.01
N LYS A 6 37.28 -0.66 46.62
CA LYS A 6 36.00 -1.30 46.91
C LYS A 6 35.99 -2.70 46.30
N LYS A 7 36.05 -3.73 47.15
CA LYS A 7 35.96 -5.13 46.73
C LYS A 7 34.54 -5.44 46.28
N TRP A 8 34.35 -5.71 44.99
CA TRP A 8 33.04 -6.05 44.46
C TRP A 8 32.70 -7.51 44.76
N THR A 9 31.48 -7.74 45.22
CA THR A 9 30.89 -9.07 45.44
C THR A 9 29.53 -9.13 44.76
N LYS A 10 29.05 -10.33 44.39
CA LYS A 10 27.73 -10.50 43.77
C LYS A 10 26.61 -9.79 44.55
N PRO A 11 26.49 -9.92 45.90
CA PRO A 11 25.46 -9.21 46.66
C PRO A 11 25.61 -7.69 46.64
N LEU A 12 26.84 -7.18 46.68
CA LEU A 12 27.11 -5.74 46.66
C LEU A 12 26.76 -5.10 45.31
N ILE A 13 27.03 -5.80 44.21
CA ILE A 13 26.68 -5.37 42.86
C ILE A 13 25.16 -5.29 42.73
N LEU A 14 24.42 -6.34 43.11
CA LEU A 14 22.96 -6.33 43.03
C LEU A 14 22.35 -5.24 43.90
N ARG A 15 22.89 -5.01 45.10
CA ARG A 15 22.44 -3.93 46.00
C ARG A 15 22.64 -2.55 45.37
N GLU A 16 23.79 -2.31 44.75
CA GLU A 16 24.08 -1.02 44.11
C GLU A 16 23.22 -0.81 42.86
N LEU A 17 22.99 -1.84 42.03
CA LEU A 17 22.09 -1.77 40.88
C LEU A 17 20.65 -1.47 41.31
N LYS A 18 20.13 -2.15 42.34
CA LYS A 18 18.81 -1.85 42.92
C LYS A 18 18.72 -0.44 43.49
N ARG A 19 19.77 0.03 44.17
CA ARG A 19 19.84 1.40 44.71
C ARG A 19 19.78 2.45 43.60
N LEU A 20 20.55 2.24 42.52
CA LEU A 20 20.56 3.13 41.36
C LEU A 20 19.22 3.13 40.62
N HIS A 21 18.57 1.97 40.52
CA HIS A 21 17.22 1.87 39.95
C HIS A 21 16.19 2.63 40.78
N LYS A 22 16.23 2.47 42.11
CA LYS A 22 15.33 3.18 43.03
C LYS A 22 15.55 4.69 43.03
N SER A 23 16.77 5.16 42.76
CA SER A 23 17.07 6.59 42.62
C SER A 23 16.84 7.13 41.20
N GLU A 24 16.15 6.37 40.34
CA GLU A 24 15.87 6.72 38.93
C GLU A 24 17.12 7.11 38.12
N ALA A 25 18.28 6.56 38.48
CA ALA A 25 19.51 6.84 37.76
C ALA A 25 19.49 6.14 36.39
N ASP A 26 20.06 6.80 35.37
CA ASP A 26 20.23 6.21 34.04
C ASP A 26 21.18 5.00 34.12
N LEU A 27 20.59 3.80 34.13
CA LEU A 27 21.28 2.52 34.20
C LEU A 27 21.77 2.04 32.82
N SER A 28 21.59 2.83 31.75
CA SER A 28 22.04 2.42 30.42
C SER A 28 23.55 2.18 30.42
N TYR A 29 23.98 1.19 29.61
CA TYR A 29 25.39 0.80 29.53
C TYR A 29 26.31 2.03 29.31
N THR A 30 25.91 2.96 28.43
CA THR A 30 26.69 4.16 28.13
C THR A 30 26.72 5.17 29.28
N ALA A 31 25.63 5.33 30.03
CA ALA A 31 25.60 6.21 31.21
C ALA A 31 26.45 5.65 32.35
N LEU A 32 26.35 4.35 32.64
CA LEU A 32 27.19 3.71 33.66
C LEU A 32 28.65 3.62 33.24
N ALA A 33 28.96 3.40 31.97
CA ALA A 33 30.34 3.36 31.50
C ALA A 33 31.06 4.70 31.74
N ARG A 34 30.34 5.83 31.59
CA ARG A 34 30.90 7.16 31.83
C ARG A 34 31.10 7.50 33.31
N ARG A 35 30.17 7.08 34.19
CA ARG A 35 30.12 7.56 35.59
C ARG A 35 30.50 6.51 36.63
N LYS A 36 30.36 5.23 36.32
CA LYS A 36 30.51 4.09 37.24
C LYS A 36 31.12 2.86 36.56
N GLN A 37 32.15 3.06 35.73
CA GLN A 37 32.87 1.98 35.03
C GLN A 37 33.28 0.80 35.93
N PRO A 38 33.77 0.99 37.18
CA PRO A 38 34.13 -0.13 38.05
C PRO A 38 32.96 -1.05 38.41
N LEU A 39 31.76 -0.48 38.59
CA LEU A 39 30.54 -1.27 38.85
C LEU A 39 30.14 -2.08 37.61
N LEU A 40 30.24 -1.47 36.43
CA LEU A 40 29.91 -2.10 35.16
C LEU A 40 30.85 -3.27 34.84
N SER A 41 32.17 -3.07 34.99
CA SER A 41 33.16 -4.13 34.81
C SER A 41 32.98 -5.27 35.82
N ALA A 42 32.73 -4.95 37.09
CA ALA A 42 32.48 -5.96 38.11
C ALA A 42 31.19 -6.75 37.85
N ALA A 43 30.12 -6.09 37.40
CA ALA A 43 28.88 -6.74 37.02
C ALA A 43 29.08 -7.72 35.86
N ALA A 44 29.80 -7.32 34.81
CA ALA A 44 30.14 -8.20 33.69
C ALA A 44 31.01 -9.39 34.15
N TYR A 45 32.03 -9.15 34.98
CA TYR A 45 32.92 -10.20 35.49
C TYR A 45 32.19 -11.24 36.34
N HIS A 46 31.38 -10.80 37.31
CA HIS A 46 30.75 -11.71 38.27
C HIS A 46 29.51 -12.44 37.73
N PHE A 47 28.80 -11.87 36.74
CA PHE A 47 27.55 -12.42 36.20
C PHE A 47 27.66 -12.84 34.73
N GLY A 48 28.86 -12.78 34.13
CA GLY A 48 29.13 -13.06 32.72
C GLY A 48 28.73 -11.93 31.77
N SER A 49 27.70 -11.16 32.10
CA SER A 49 27.33 -9.96 31.35
C SER A 49 26.62 -8.92 32.23
N TYR A 50 26.71 -7.64 31.84
CA TYR A 50 25.97 -6.56 32.52
C TYR A 50 24.45 -6.77 32.43
N ARG A 51 23.95 -7.31 31.30
CA ARG A 51 22.55 -7.67 31.13
C ARG A 51 22.09 -8.67 32.18
N THR A 52 22.85 -9.75 32.34
CA THR A 52 22.57 -10.79 33.34
C THR A 52 22.56 -10.20 34.76
N ALA A 53 23.48 -9.29 35.07
CA ALA A 53 23.52 -8.64 36.39
C ALA A 53 22.27 -7.78 36.67
N ILE A 54 21.77 -7.05 35.67
CA ILE A 54 20.54 -6.24 35.76
C ILE A 54 19.31 -7.13 35.93
N GLU A 55 19.18 -8.19 35.14
CA GLU A 55 18.08 -9.15 35.25
C GLU A 55 18.10 -9.87 36.62
N ARG A 56 19.29 -10.25 37.12
CA ARG A 56 19.46 -10.82 38.47
C ARG A 56 19.19 -9.81 39.59
N ALA A 57 19.26 -8.51 39.30
CA ALA A 57 18.84 -7.47 40.22
C ALA A 57 17.31 -7.29 40.26
N GLY A 58 16.56 -8.05 39.45
CA GLY A 58 15.10 -7.96 39.34
C GLY A 58 14.62 -6.79 38.49
N ILE A 59 15.51 -6.24 37.65
CA ILE A 59 15.22 -5.08 36.79
C ILE A 59 15.08 -5.60 35.37
N GLU A 60 13.99 -5.23 34.68
CA GLU A 60 13.81 -5.59 33.29
C GLU A 60 14.83 -4.84 32.41
N TYR A 61 15.76 -5.56 31.78
CA TYR A 61 16.86 -4.94 31.04
C TYR A 61 16.41 -4.07 29.86
N THR A 62 15.24 -4.38 29.27
CA THR A 62 14.61 -3.57 28.22
C THR A 62 14.33 -2.14 28.69
N GLY A 63 13.88 -1.95 29.93
CA GLY A 63 13.66 -0.64 30.56
C GLY A 63 14.94 0.12 30.91
N VAL A 64 16.08 -0.54 30.88
CA VAL A 64 17.42 0.05 31.13
C VAL A 64 18.07 0.58 29.84
N LEU A 65 17.59 0.15 28.67
CA LEU A 65 18.12 0.61 27.39
C LEU A 65 17.60 2.01 27.06
N ARG A 66 18.52 2.97 26.86
CA ARG A 66 18.21 4.33 26.37
C ARG A 66 17.44 4.35 25.05
N ARG A 67 17.60 3.31 24.22
CA ARG A 67 16.85 3.09 22.99
C ARG A 67 16.55 1.59 22.87
N PRO A 68 15.29 1.19 22.66
CA PRO A 68 14.94 -0.21 22.47
C PRO A 68 15.73 -0.79 21.29
N ARG A 69 16.21 -2.02 21.45
CA ARG A 69 16.90 -2.74 20.37
C ARG A 69 15.84 -3.16 19.36
N TRP A 70 15.75 -2.43 18.24
CA TRP A 70 14.80 -2.73 17.19
C TRP A 70 15.02 -4.12 16.60
N THR A 71 13.98 -4.94 16.65
CA THR A 71 13.88 -6.21 15.94
C THR A 71 12.72 -6.13 14.96
N ARG A 72 12.70 -7.04 13.97
CA ARG A 72 11.56 -7.13 13.04
C ARG A 72 10.23 -7.30 13.79
N GLN A 73 10.25 -8.11 14.84
CA GLN A 73 9.06 -8.43 15.65
C GLN A 73 8.55 -7.21 16.45
N THR A 74 9.43 -6.41 17.07
CA THR A 74 9.00 -5.20 17.79
C THR A 74 8.40 -4.16 16.85
N ILE A 75 8.99 -3.98 15.66
CA ILE A 75 8.44 -3.06 14.65
C ILE A 75 7.07 -3.53 14.17
N ILE A 76 6.91 -4.81 13.83
CA ILE A 76 5.62 -5.39 13.42
C ILE A 76 4.57 -5.21 14.53
N LYS A 77 4.93 -5.47 15.78
CA LYS A 77 4.03 -5.30 16.94
C LYS A 77 3.53 -3.86 17.05
N LEU A 78 4.43 -2.88 16.92
CA LEU A 78 4.07 -1.46 16.97
C LEU A 78 3.16 -1.05 15.81
N ILE A 79 3.46 -1.50 14.58
CA ILE A 79 2.62 -1.25 13.40
C ILE A 79 1.20 -1.80 13.64
N LYS A 80 1.09 -3.05 14.11
CA LYS A 80 -0.21 -3.68 14.41
C LYS A 80 -0.96 -2.98 15.55
N GLN A 81 -0.26 -2.43 16.53
CA GLN A 81 -0.89 -1.65 17.60
C GLN A 81 -1.39 -0.30 17.08
N ALA A 82 -0.57 0.40 16.30
CA ALA A 82 -0.93 1.67 15.69
C ALA A 82 -2.14 1.52 14.74
N LYS A 83 -2.18 0.47 13.90
CA LYS A 83 -3.37 0.18 13.08
C LYS A 83 -4.63 -0.05 13.93
N ARG A 84 -4.53 -0.79 15.02
CA ARG A 84 -5.66 -1.05 15.95
C ARG A 84 -6.16 0.22 16.64
N ARG A 85 -5.29 1.21 16.85
CA ARG A 85 -5.67 2.53 17.36
C ARG A 85 -6.26 3.46 16.31
N GLY A 86 -6.23 3.07 15.03
CA GLY A 86 -6.59 3.95 13.92
C GLY A 86 -5.56 5.04 13.63
N ASP A 87 -4.31 4.86 14.08
CA ASP A 87 -3.22 5.79 13.74
C ASP A 87 -2.96 5.79 12.22
N ASP A 88 -2.71 6.97 11.65
CA ASP A 88 -2.22 7.10 10.27
C ASP A 88 -0.78 6.52 10.17
N LEU A 89 -0.66 5.47 9.37
CA LEU A 89 0.59 4.73 9.16
C LEU A 89 1.38 5.20 7.92
N HIS A 90 0.89 6.24 7.24
CA HIS A 90 1.60 6.87 6.15
C HIS A 90 2.94 7.44 6.62
N TRP A 91 3.96 7.34 5.77
CA TRP A 91 5.33 7.74 6.12
C TRP A 91 5.42 9.18 6.65
N SER A 92 4.74 10.14 6.00
CA SER A 92 4.79 11.55 6.41
C SER A 92 4.07 11.80 7.73
N ALA A 93 3.00 11.05 8.03
CA ALA A 93 2.29 11.15 9.29
C ALA A 93 3.12 10.53 10.41
N VAL A 94 3.61 9.31 10.21
CA VAL A 94 4.42 8.58 11.20
C VAL A 94 5.70 9.32 11.56
N THR A 95 6.42 9.88 10.58
CA THR A 95 7.71 10.55 10.85
C THR A 95 7.57 11.89 11.59
N LYS A 96 6.42 12.56 11.50
CA LYS A 96 6.15 13.84 12.21
C LYS A 96 5.77 13.67 13.68
N ARG A 97 5.36 12.47 14.11
CA ARG A 97 4.84 12.22 15.47
C ARG A 97 5.89 12.28 16.57
N ASN A 98 7.16 12.12 16.24
CA ASN A 98 8.29 12.07 17.18
C ASN A 98 8.12 11.05 18.34
N ASP A 99 7.29 10.02 18.16
CA ASP A 99 6.96 9.00 19.15
C ASP A 99 7.78 7.70 18.94
N GLU A 100 7.40 6.61 19.61
CA GLU A 100 8.05 5.30 19.43
C GLU A 100 7.81 4.71 18.04
N LEU A 101 6.64 4.96 17.44
CA LEU A 101 6.31 4.50 16.09
C LEU A 101 7.17 5.21 15.04
N SER A 102 7.41 6.51 15.20
CA SER A 102 8.34 7.27 14.33
C SER A 102 9.75 6.68 14.37
N ARG A 103 10.25 6.34 15.57
CA ARG A 103 11.55 5.68 15.77
C ARG A 103 11.58 4.27 15.16
N ALA A 104 10.49 3.51 15.28
CA ALA A 104 10.35 2.20 14.64
C ALA A 104 10.38 2.31 13.10
N ALA A 105 9.75 3.36 12.56
CA ALA A 105 9.73 3.64 11.13
C ALA A 105 11.13 3.94 10.60
N PHE A 106 11.90 4.81 11.26
CA PHE A 106 13.30 5.04 10.89
C PHE A 106 14.16 3.79 11.04
N ALA A 107 13.94 2.98 12.09
CA ALA A 107 14.66 1.73 12.27
C ALA A 107 14.38 0.71 11.15
N SER A 108 13.14 0.67 10.65
CA SER A 108 12.74 -0.25 9.58
C SER A 108 13.57 -0.08 8.29
N LEU A 109 14.11 1.12 8.05
CA LEU A 109 14.92 1.45 6.87
C LEU A 109 16.28 0.72 6.85
N GLN A 110 16.71 0.16 7.98
CA GLN A 110 17.96 -0.56 8.05
C GLN A 110 17.87 -1.88 7.26
N PRO A 111 18.85 -2.20 6.38
CA PRO A 111 18.82 -3.42 5.56
C PRO A 111 18.70 -4.72 6.37
N ARG A 112 19.35 -4.77 7.54
CA ARG A 112 19.27 -5.91 8.49
C ARG A 112 17.87 -6.14 9.06
N LEU A 113 16.98 -5.15 8.96
CA LEU A 113 15.58 -5.23 9.36
C LEU A 113 14.72 -5.41 8.11
N PHE A 114 14.15 -4.35 7.56
CA PHE A 114 13.26 -4.43 6.38
C PHE A 114 13.83 -3.70 5.16
N GLY A 115 14.72 -2.73 5.36
CA GLY A 115 15.28 -1.86 4.32
C GLY A 115 14.32 -0.77 3.82
N LYS A 116 13.00 -0.95 3.98
CA LYS A 116 11.96 0.02 3.60
C LYS A 116 10.77 -0.08 4.54
N TRP A 117 10.11 1.05 4.83
CA TRP A 117 8.90 1.09 5.67
C TRP A 117 7.76 0.25 5.12
N VAL A 118 7.51 0.32 3.80
CA VAL A 118 6.49 -0.49 3.11
C VAL A 118 6.67 -1.99 3.35
N ARG A 119 7.91 -2.49 3.39
CA ARG A 119 8.17 -3.91 3.68
C ARG A 119 7.83 -4.28 5.13
N ALA A 120 7.97 -3.34 6.07
CA ALA A 120 7.56 -3.54 7.45
C ALA A 120 6.03 -3.55 7.59
N LEU A 121 5.32 -2.69 6.84
CA LEU A 121 3.85 -2.69 6.75
C LEU A 121 3.33 -4.02 6.17
N HIS A 122 3.92 -4.50 5.07
CA HIS A 122 3.58 -5.81 4.49
C HIS A 122 3.82 -6.96 5.48
N ALA A 123 4.97 -6.95 6.17
CA ALA A 123 5.26 -7.96 7.19
C ALA A 123 4.30 -7.89 8.41
N ALA A 124 3.64 -6.74 8.61
CA ALA A 124 2.58 -6.57 9.60
C ALA A 124 1.20 -7.00 9.08
N GLY A 125 1.09 -7.44 7.83
CA GLY A 125 -0.17 -7.85 7.20
C GLY A 125 -1.00 -6.68 6.69
N LEU A 126 -0.38 -5.53 6.44
CA LEU A 126 -1.04 -4.36 5.85
C LEU A 126 -0.67 -4.29 4.37
N ASP A 127 -1.68 -4.16 3.51
CA ASP A 127 -1.43 -3.81 2.11
C ASP A 127 -0.90 -2.37 2.04
N ALA A 128 0.10 -2.12 1.20
CA ALA A 128 0.65 -0.77 1.02
C ALA A 128 -0.40 0.20 0.50
N ASP A 129 -1.37 -0.30 -0.29
CA ASP A 129 -2.46 0.51 -0.81
C ASP A 129 -3.45 0.96 0.29
N ASP A 130 -3.57 0.20 1.39
CA ASP A 130 -4.41 0.56 2.55
C ASP A 130 -3.77 1.63 3.46
N VAL A 131 -2.47 1.89 3.29
CA VAL A 131 -1.66 2.72 4.18
C VAL A 131 -1.04 3.93 3.47
N SER A 132 -0.96 3.90 2.14
CA SER A 132 -0.41 5.01 1.38
C SER A 132 -1.46 6.09 1.16
N MET A 133 -1.23 7.30 1.69
CA MET A 133 -1.97 8.53 1.34
C MET A 133 -2.02 8.76 -0.18
N TYR A 134 -1.04 8.24 -0.90
CA TYR A 134 -1.00 8.22 -2.36
C TYR A 134 -0.93 6.78 -2.83
N ARG A 135 -2.07 6.17 -3.13
CA ARG A 135 -2.13 4.94 -3.93
C ARG A 135 -1.16 5.09 -5.09
N THR A 136 -0.17 4.19 -5.20
CA THR A 136 0.77 4.24 -6.30
C THR A 136 0.04 3.80 -7.57
N TRP A 137 -0.27 4.78 -8.41
CA TRP A 137 -0.85 4.54 -9.71
C TRP A 137 0.25 4.12 -10.69
N ASP A 138 0.59 2.84 -10.68
CA ASP A 138 1.35 2.21 -11.76
C ASP A 138 0.40 1.45 -12.71
N ARG A 139 0.95 0.90 -13.80
CA ARG A 139 0.16 0.13 -14.78
C ARG A 139 -0.59 -1.03 -14.13
N ASN A 140 0.02 -1.76 -13.20
CA ASN A 140 -0.60 -2.94 -12.59
C ASN A 140 -1.72 -2.55 -11.62
N THR A 141 -1.50 -1.54 -10.77
CA THR A 141 -2.52 -1.05 -9.84
C THR A 141 -3.74 -0.50 -10.58
N VAL A 142 -3.54 0.22 -11.69
CA VAL A 142 -4.65 0.66 -12.56
C VAL A 142 -5.44 -0.53 -13.08
N LEU A 143 -4.77 -1.56 -13.63
CA LEU A 143 -5.46 -2.73 -14.17
C LEU A 143 -6.17 -3.54 -13.10
N PHE A 144 -5.58 -3.68 -11.92
CA PHE A 144 -6.19 -4.33 -10.77
C PHE A 144 -7.49 -3.62 -10.37
N GLN A 145 -7.45 -2.29 -10.23
CA GLN A 145 -8.62 -1.50 -9.84
C GLN A 145 -9.74 -1.53 -10.88
N LEU A 146 -9.42 -1.46 -12.17
CA LEU A 146 -10.43 -1.60 -13.24
C LEU A 146 -11.10 -2.98 -13.23
N ARG A 147 -10.33 -4.05 -12.97
CA ARG A 147 -10.88 -5.41 -12.85
C ARG A 147 -11.71 -5.59 -11.58
N GLN A 148 -11.28 -4.99 -10.49
CA GLN A 148 -12.03 -5.01 -9.22
C GLN A 148 -13.40 -4.34 -9.40
N ARG A 149 -13.44 -3.10 -9.90
CA ARG A 149 -14.70 -2.42 -10.26
C ARG A 149 -15.58 -3.26 -11.18
N HIS A 150 -14.99 -3.93 -12.18
CA HIS A 150 -15.74 -4.82 -13.08
C HIS A 150 -16.36 -6.02 -12.34
N SER A 151 -15.62 -6.62 -11.41
CA SER A 151 -16.10 -7.73 -10.59
C SER A 151 -17.18 -7.30 -9.60
N ASP A 152 -17.05 -6.10 -9.07
CA ASP A 152 -17.98 -5.54 -8.08
C ASP A 152 -19.26 -5.00 -8.74
N GLY A 153 -19.31 -4.96 -10.08
CA GLY A 153 -20.46 -4.48 -10.86
C GLY A 153 -20.55 -2.96 -10.94
N ASP A 154 -19.47 -2.26 -10.58
CA ASP A 154 -19.40 -0.81 -10.62
C ASP A 154 -19.36 -0.27 -12.05
N THR A 155 -19.77 0.99 -12.19
CA THR A 155 -19.70 1.66 -13.49
C THR A 155 -18.23 1.83 -13.93
N LEU A 156 -17.96 1.55 -15.20
CA LEU A 156 -16.61 1.60 -15.77
C LEU A 156 -16.49 2.57 -16.94
N ASN A 157 -17.57 3.27 -17.31
CA ASN A 157 -17.48 4.24 -18.39
C ASN A 157 -16.62 5.42 -17.95
N SER A 158 -15.84 5.94 -18.90
CA SER A 158 -14.85 6.99 -18.64
C SER A 158 -15.40 8.17 -17.85
N GLY A 159 -16.65 8.59 -18.10
CA GLY A 159 -17.23 9.75 -17.44
C GLY A 159 -17.60 9.50 -15.97
N ASP A 160 -18.07 8.31 -15.65
CA ASP A 160 -18.39 7.96 -14.26
C ASP A 160 -17.13 7.72 -13.44
N VAL A 161 -16.15 6.97 -13.98
CA VAL A 161 -14.87 6.75 -13.28
C VAL A 161 -14.13 8.08 -13.05
N GLN A 162 -14.19 9.02 -14.00
CA GLN A 162 -13.60 10.35 -13.81
C GLN A 162 -14.26 11.14 -12.67
N ARG A 163 -15.57 10.95 -12.44
CA ARG A 163 -16.34 11.65 -11.40
C ARG A 163 -16.17 11.01 -10.03
N GLU A 164 -16.22 9.68 -9.98
CA GLU A 164 -16.19 8.89 -8.75
C GLU A 164 -14.76 8.68 -8.25
N GLU A 165 -13.82 8.39 -9.16
CA GLU A 165 -12.41 8.12 -8.86
C GLU A 165 -11.47 8.84 -9.84
N PRO A 166 -11.35 10.17 -9.73
CA PRO A 166 -10.55 10.98 -10.66
C PRO A 166 -9.08 10.55 -10.72
N ALA A 167 -8.53 10.05 -9.61
CA ALA A 167 -7.16 9.56 -9.56
C ALA A 167 -6.95 8.27 -10.39
N LEU A 168 -7.89 7.33 -10.34
CA LEU A 168 -7.88 6.11 -11.16
C LEU A 168 -7.98 6.46 -12.65
N HIS A 169 -8.90 7.37 -12.99
CA HIS A 169 -9.09 7.81 -14.37
C HIS A 169 -7.84 8.50 -14.92
N ALA A 170 -7.31 9.48 -14.20
CA ALA A 170 -6.11 10.20 -14.60
C ALA A 170 -4.90 9.26 -14.75
N ALA A 171 -4.75 8.30 -13.84
CA ALA A 171 -3.72 7.28 -13.94
C ALA A 171 -3.86 6.38 -15.16
N ALA A 172 -5.08 5.92 -15.45
CA ALA A 172 -5.37 5.10 -16.62
C ALA A 172 -5.04 5.84 -17.93
N VAL A 173 -5.44 7.11 -18.04
CA VAL A 173 -5.11 7.94 -19.20
C VAL A 173 -3.61 8.17 -19.29
N ARG A 174 -2.94 8.50 -18.18
CA ARG A 174 -1.47 8.73 -18.15
C ARG A 174 -0.67 7.52 -18.60
N HIS A 175 -1.03 6.32 -18.15
CA HIS A 175 -0.24 5.10 -18.42
C HIS A 175 -0.55 4.40 -19.73
N PHE A 176 -1.78 4.55 -20.23
CA PHE A 176 -2.28 3.85 -21.42
C PHE A 176 -2.64 4.82 -22.56
N HIS A 177 -2.44 6.13 -22.37
CA HIS A 177 -2.74 7.26 -23.27
C HIS A 177 -4.22 7.52 -23.51
N VAL A 178 -5.01 6.45 -23.71
CA VAL A 178 -6.46 6.50 -23.90
C VAL A 178 -7.10 5.52 -22.93
N TYR A 179 -8.15 5.94 -22.23
CA TYR A 179 -8.83 5.13 -21.22
C TYR A 179 -9.26 3.75 -21.73
N ASP A 180 -9.77 3.68 -22.97
CA ASP A 180 -10.13 2.40 -23.62
C ASP A 180 -8.97 1.41 -23.73
N ARG A 181 -7.72 1.89 -23.86
CA ARG A 181 -6.54 1.01 -23.88
C ARG A 181 -6.31 0.39 -22.50
N ALA A 182 -6.59 1.13 -21.42
CA ALA A 182 -6.55 0.58 -20.07
C ALA A 182 -7.63 -0.50 -19.86
N LEU A 183 -8.86 -0.26 -20.33
CA LEU A 183 -9.93 -1.27 -20.31
C LEU A 183 -9.53 -2.52 -21.10
N ARG A 184 -9.02 -2.38 -22.33
CA ARG A 184 -8.54 -3.52 -23.12
C ARG A 184 -7.41 -4.29 -22.42
N ALA A 185 -6.45 -3.58 -21.82
CA ALA A 185 -5.38 -4.21 -21.04
C ALA A 185 -5.91 -4.90 -19.76
N ALA A 186 -7.03 -4.42 -19.22
CA ALA A 186 -7.76 -5.07 -18.14
C ALA A 186 -8.59 -6.28 -18.60
N ARG A 187 -8.64 -6.54 -19.92
CA ARG A 187 -9.49 -7.53 -20.60
C ARG A 187 -10.98 -7.20 -20.53
N ILE A 188 -11.31 -5.91 -20.46
CA ILE A 188 -12.68 -5.40 -20.46
C ILE A 188 -12.94 -4.76 -21.83
N ASN A 189 -14.03 -5.14 -22.48
CA ASN A 189 -14.39 -4.61 -23.79
C ASN A 189 -14.96 -3.18 -23.66
N PRO A 190 -14.31 -2.13 -24.19
CA PRO A 190 -14.80 -0.75 -24.05
C PRO A 190 -16.18 -0.53 -24.66
N ALA A 191 -16.58 -1.34 -25.66
CA ALA A 191 -17.89 -1.21 -26.30
C ALA A 191 -19.05 -1.58 -25.38
N GLU A 192 -18.84 -2.51 -24.44
CA GLU A 192 -19.85 -2.95 -23.46
C GLU A 192 -20.00 -1.95 -22.32
N VAL A 193 -18.94 -1.17 -22.06
CA VAL A 193 -18.87 -0.26 -20.93
C VAL A 193 -19.39 1.15 -21.28
N ARG A 194 -19.28 1.59 -22.54
CA ARG A 194 -19.64 2.97 -22.94
C ARG A 194 -21.14 3.24 -22.83
N ARG A 195 -21.50 4.36 -22.17
CA ARG A 195 -22.88 4.90 -22.16
C ARG A 195 -23.36 5.36 -23.55
N ARG A 196 -22.46 5.85 -24.40
CA ARG A 196 -22.77 6.32 -25.77
C ARG A 196 -21.89 5.59 -26.77
N ARG A 197 -22.51 4.90 -27.72
CA ARG A 197 -21.82 4.19 -28.80
C ARG A 197 -21.32 5.19 -29.84
N THR A 198 -20.01 5.22 -30.09
CA THR A 198 -19.44 5.96 -31.22
C THR A 198 -19.40 5.08 -32.45
N TRP A 199 -19.73 5.69 -33.59
CA TRP A 199 -19.81 5.02 -34.87
C TRP A 199 -18.83 5.62 -35.86
N ASP A 200 -18.05 4.77 -36.49
CA ASP A 200 -17.28 5.02 -37.70
C ASP A 200 -17.76 4.10 -38.83
N ARG A 201 -17.28 4.31 -40.06
CA ARG A 201 -17.72 3.50 -41.21
C ARG A 201 -17.45 2.01 -41.01
N SER A 202 -16.31 1.64 -40.41
CA SER A 202 -15.92 0.24 -40.20
C SER A 202 -16.81 -0.47 -39.17
N SER A 203 -17.10 0.19 -38.05
CA SER A 203 -17.94 -0.32 -36.97
C SER A 203 -19.40 -0.45 -37.39
N VAL A 204 -19.92 0.46 -38.22
CA VAL A 204 -21.24 0.32 -38.86
C VAL A 204 -21.28 -0.93 -39.72
N VAL A 205 -20.31 -1.11 -40.64
CA VAL A 205 -20.25 -2.31 -41.49
C VAL A 205 -20.18 -3.61 -40.67
N LYS A 206 -19.34 -3.65 -39.64
CA LYS A 206 -19.24 -4.82 -38.73
C LYS A 206 -20.56 -5.09 -38.00
N ALA A 207 -21.22 -4.03 -37.51
CA ALA A 207 -22.48 -4.17 -36.80
C ALA A 207 -23.62 -4.63 -37.71
N LEU A 208 -23.70 -4.12 -38.95
CA LEU A 208 -24.66 -4.60 -39.95
C LEU A 208 -24.45 -6.08 -40.25
N ARG A 209 -23.23 -6.51 -40.56
CA ARG A 209 -22.93 -7.95 -40.78
C ARG A 209 -23.28 -8.82 -39.58
N SER A 210 -23.06 -8.32 -38.36
CA SER A 210 -23.41 -9.04 -37.14
C SER A 210 -24.92 -9.16 -36.97
N LEU A 211 -25.67 -8.12 -37.31
CA LEU A 211 -27.13 -8.09 -37.19
C LEU A 211 -27.78 -8.98 -38.27
N GLU A 212 -27.24 -8.97 -39.49
CA GLU A 212 -27.70 -9.84 -40.58
C GLU A 212 -27.55 -11.31 -40.22
N ARG A 213 -26.40 -11.72 -39.68
CA ARG A 213 -26.20 -13.10 -39.22
C ARG A 213 -27.19 -13.53 -38.14
N ARG A 214 -27.76 -12.59 -37.39
CA ARG A 214 -28.72 -12.87 -36.32
C ARG A 214 -30.17 -12.87 -36.81
N GLU A 215 -30.53 -11.93 -37.68
CA GLU A 215 -31.91 -11.66 -38.12
C GLU A 215 -32.21 -12.21 -39.54
N GLY A 216 -31.19 -12.71 -40.25
CA GLY A 216 -31.27 -13.20 -41.62
C GLY A 216 -31.29 -12.08 -42.65
N SER A 217 -32.38 -11.29 -42.70
CA SER A 217 -32.56 -10.21 -43.69
C SER A 217 -32.64 -8.84 -43.03
N LEU A 218 -31.77 -7.92 -43.45
CA LEU A 218 -31.75 -6.54 -42.94
C LEU A 218 -32.52 -5.58 -43.84
N THR A 219 -33.81 -5.43 -43.55
CA THR A 219 -34.58 -4.30 -44.08
C THR A 219 -34.40 -3.05 -43.22
N ASP A 220 -34.59 -1.88 -43.82
CA ASP A 220 -34.50 -0.57 -43.13
C ASP A 220 -35.37 -0.53 -41.85
N GLY A 221 -36.60 -1.05 -41.95
CA GLY A 221 -37.54 -1.10 -40.83
C GLY A 221 -37.13 -2.04 -39.69
N ILE A 222 -36.37 -3.10 -39.96
CA ILE A 222 -35.86 -4.02 -38.92
C ILE A 222 -34.74 -3.34 -38.13
N VAL A 223 -33.76 -2.74 -38.83
CA VAL A 223 -32.63 -2.08 -38.15
C VAL A 223 -33.10 -0.86 -37.37
N ARG A 224 -34.02 -0.06 -37.92
CA ARG A 224 -34.58 1.09 -37.21
C ARG A 224 -35.29 0.71 -35.91
N ARG A 225 -36.01 -0.42 -35.89
CA ARG A 225 -36.70 -0.93 -34.68
C ARG A 225 -35.74 -1.55 -33.67
N ASN A 226 -34.79 -2.36 -34.15
CA ASN A 226 -33.94 -3.17 -33.27
C ASN A 226 -32.67 -2.45 -32.80
N ASP A 227 -32.14 -1.51 -33.59
CA ASP A 227 -30.97 -0.69 -33.25
C ASP A 227 -31.03 0.68 -33.96
N ALA A 228 -31.87 1.57 -33.42
CA ALA A 228 -32.04 2.93 -33.94
C ALA A 228 -30.73 3.72 -34.01
N ALA A 229 -29.77 3.44 -33.12
CA ALA A 229 -28.46 4.09 -33.11
C ALA A 229 -27.59 3.63 -34.31
N LEU A 230 -27.61 2.35 -34.64
CA LEU A 230 -26.96 1.81 -35.83
C LEU A 230 -27.61 2.34 -37.12
N HIS A 231 -28.93 2.41 -37.16
CA HIS A 231 -29.67 2.97 -38.29
C HIS A 231 -29.29 4.43 -38.56
N GLY A 232 -29.37 5.28 -37.53
CA GLY A 232 -28.98 6.70 -37.64
C GLY A 232 -27.51 6.88 -38.00
N ALA A 233 -26.61 6.05 -37.47
CA ALA A 233 -25.20 6.07 -37.84
C ALA A 233 -24.95 5.65 -39.30
N SER A 234 -25.69 4.67 -39.79
CA SER A 234 -25.61 4.20 -41.18
C SER A 234 -25.96 5.31 -42.16
N ILE A 235 -27.07 6.03 -41.91
CA ILE A 235 -27.48 7.17 -42.73
C ILE A 235 -26.43 8.30 -42.64
N ARG A 236 -26.01 8.67 -41.43
CA ARG A 236 -25.07 9.79 -41.23
C ARG A 236 -23.71 9.56 -41.90
N LEU A 237 -23.19 8.33 -41.91
CA LEU A 237 -21.82 8.05 -42.37
C LEU A 237 -21.72 7.60 -43.84
N PHE A 238 -22.81 7.07 -44.41
CA PHE A 238 -22.88 6.55 -45.78
C PHE A 238 -23.89 7.28 -46.66
N GLY A 239 -24.65 8.22 -46.10
CA GLY A 239 -25.68 9.03 -46.77
C GLY A 239 -27.04 8.33 -46.88
N SER A 240 -27.07 7.00 -46.96
CA SER A 240 -28.30 6.21 -46.90
C SER A 240 -28.07 4.82 -46.32
N PHE A 241 -29.12 4.20 -45.78
CA PHE A 241 -29.04 2.85 -45.26
C PHE A 241 -28.70 1.82 -46.35
N THR A 242 -29.23 1.98 -47.57
CA THR A 242 -28.90 1.12 -48.73
C THR A 242 -27.42 1.18 -49.06
N ARG A 243 -26.80 2.36 -49.04
CA ARG A 243 -25.34 2.51 -49.27
C ARG A 243 -24.52 1.86 -48.16
N ALA A 244 -24.97 1.95 -46.90
CA ALA A 244 -24.32 1.29 -45.77
C ALA A 244 -24.40 -0.25 -45.88
N ARG A 245 -25.55 -0.79 -46.31
CA ARG A 245 -25.74 -2.22 -46.60
C ARG A 245 -24.86 -2.73 -47.73
N SER A 246 -24.83 -2.01 -48.85
CA SER A 246 -23.94 -2.32 -49.98
C SER A 246 -22.47 -2.29 -49.55
N ALA A 247 -22.06 -1.29 -48.77
CA ALA A 247 -20.70 -1.23 -48.20
C ALA A 247 -20.40 -2.37 -47.21
N ALA A 248 -21.43 -2.97 -46.61
CA ALA A 248 -21.32 -4.16 -45.79
C ALA A 248 -21.35 -5.47 -46.59
N GLY A 249 -21.67 -5.44 -47.90
CA GLY A 249 -21.84 -6.61 -48.75
C GLY A 249 -23.17 -7.33 -48.52
N ILE A 250 -24.22 -6.56 -48.19
CA ILE A 250 -25.56 -7.04 -47.85
C ILE A 250 -26.53 -6.52 -48.92
N ASP A 251 -27.01 -7.41 -49.79
CA ASP A 251 -27.94 -7.09 -50.89
C ASP A 251 -29.40 -7.10 -50.45
#